data_AF-A0A2N8TNS4-F1
#
_entry.id   AF-A0A2N8TNS4-F1
#
_cell.length_a   1.000
_cell.length_b   1.000
_cell.length_c   1.000
_cell.angle_alpha   90.00
_cell.angle_beta   90.00
_cell.angle_gamma   90.00
#
_symmetry.space_group_name_H-M   'P 1'
#
loop_
_entity.id
_entity.type
_entity.pdbx_description
1 polymer ?
#
loop_
_entity_poly.entity_id
_entity_poly.type
_entity_poly.pdbx_seq_one_letter_code
_entity_poly.pdbx_strand_id
1 'polypeptide(L)'
;MGQILVGTCSWTDRALVGSGWYPPGRRDAEGRLRHYAERFGVVEVDASYYALPGERNSRLWAERTPDGFVFDVKAFSLLTGHPTREAVMPDGLRAEHRDPAVLDQVWARFATGIEPLREAGRLGSVLFQFPPWFRPGEPAEIFLRECAERTEGWPLAVEFRHPSWWERGRSEATGALLARHGMAAVAVDMTQRLASSVPPVTPVTSPRLSVVRFHGRSTAWGTGSKEDRFRHVYGEDELAEWLPRVRRLAQRTEQVHVLFNNCCGDAAVSAAETMTRLLDDAPPVDDVPSEDDAPPTAARLPRARSAPGVPPTPGPRPTPARSSSSSSSRRAAD
;
A
#
# COMPACT_ATOMS: atom_id res chain seq x y z
N MET A 1 20.02 13.09 7.68
CA MET A 1 18.87 12.78 6.81
C MET A 1 19.15 11.43 6.18
N GLY A 2 18.21 10.50 6.29
CA GLY A 2 18.27 9.19 5.67
C GLY A 2 18.27 9.26 4.14
N GLN A 3 18.67 8.15 3.53
CA GLN A 3 18.78 8.03 2.08
C GLN A 3 17.40 7.83 1.45
N ILE A 4 17.08 8.60 0.40
CA ILE A 4 15.86 8.40 -0.38
C ILE A 4 16.23 7.63 -1.65
N LEU A 5 15.64 6.45 -1.83
CA LEU A 5 15.80 5.63 -3.02
C LEU A 5 14.49 5.65 -3.81
N VAL A 6 14.56 6.07 -5.07
CA VAL A 6 13.41 6.12 -5.97
C VAL A 6 13.50 4.99 -6.99
N GLY A 7 12.37 4.36 -7.29
CA GLY A 7 12.27 3.27 -8.24
C GLY A 7 10.82 2.92 -8.62
N THR A 8 10.63 1.72 -9.15
CA THR A 8 9.34 1.26 -9.68
C THR A 8 8.98 -0.13 -9.16
N CYS A 9 7.70 -0.46 -9.20
CA CYS A 9 7.21 -1.81 -9.03
C CYS A 9 7.34 -2.55 -10.35
N SER A 10 8.35 -3.43 -10.44
CA SER A 10 8.82 -4.11 -11.66
C SER A 10 9.72 -3.25 -12.57
N TRP A 11 10.69 -3.94 -13.17
CA TRP A 11 11.48 -3.50 -14.33
C TRP A 11 11.21 -4.39 -15.56
N THR A 12 10.46 -5.48 -15.39
CA THR A 12 10.20 -6.46 -16.46
C THR A 12 8.75 -6.44 -16.93
N ASP A 13 7.96 -5.44 -16.53
CA ASP A 13 6.58 -5.30 -17.00
C ASP A 13 6.53 -5.24 -18.53
N ARG A 14 5.56 -5.93 -19.12
CA ARG A 14 5.48 -6.06 -20.59
C ARG A 14 5.19 -4.72 -21.28
N ALA A 15 4.41 -3.85 -20.65
CA ALA A 15 4.12 -2.53 -21.20
C ALA A 15 5.39 -1.66 -21.16
N LEU A 16 6.17 -1.71 -20.09
CA LEU A 16 7.47 -1.03 -20.02
C LEU A 16 8.46 -1.59 -21.03
N VAL A 17 8.58 -2.92 -21.15
CA VAL A 17 9.48 -3.56 -22.13
C VAL A 17 9.09 -3.18 -23.56
N GLY A 18 7.80 -3.02 -23.83
CA GLY A 18 7.26 -2.62 -25.13
C GLY A 18 7.24 -1.11 -25.38
N SER A 19 7.48 -0.25 -24.39
CA SER A 19 7.36 1.21 -24.54
C SER A 19 8.51 1.85 -25.33
N GLY A 20 9.64 1.14 -25.43
CA GLY A 20 10.87 1.68 -26.04
C GLY A 20 11.82 2.33 -25.05
N TRP A 21 11.49 2.38 -23.74
CA TRP A 21 12.37 2.91 -22.70
C TRP A 21 13.72 2.18 -22.64
N TYR A 22 13.73 0.86 -22.85
CA TYR A 22 14.97 0.09 -22.98
C TYR A 22 15.61 0.26 -24.36
N PRO A 23 16.89 0.72 -24.42
CA PRO A 23 17.55 0.98 -25.68
C PRO A 23 17.75 -0.31 -26.49
N PRO A 24 17.83 -0.21 -27.83
CA PRO A 24 18.22 -1.33 -28.68
C PRO A 24 19.51 -2.00 -28.17
N GLY A 25 19.57 -3.33 -28.20
CA GLY A 25 20.73 -4.09 -27.70
C GLY A 25 20.76 -4.33 -26.18
N ARG A 26 19.89 -3.71 -25.39
CA ARG A 26 19.78 -3.92 -23.92
C ARG A 26 18.42 -4.51 -23.52
N ARG A 27 17.82 -5.32 -24.41
CA ARG A 27 16.45 -5.82 -24.26
C ARG A 27 16.35 -7.23 -23.69
N ASP A 28 17.45 -7.90 -23.43
CA ASP A 28 17.46 -9.17 -22.69
C ASP A 28 17.34 -8.94 -21.18
N ALA A 29 17.21 -10.01 -20.39
CA ALA A 29 16.98 -9.87 -18.94
C ALA A 29 18.11 -9.14 -18.22
N GLU A 30 19.36 -9.40 -18.61
CA GLU A 30 20.53 -8.77 -18.03
C GLU A 30 20.66 -7.30 -18.44
N GLY A 31 20.58 -7.01 -19.74
CA GLY A 31 20.72 -5.67 -20.28
C GLY A 31 19.66 -4.72 -19.73
N ARG A 32 18.42 -5.20 -19.55
CA ARG A 32 17.34 -4.42 -18.93
C ARG A 32 17.63 -4.10 -17.47
N LEU A 33 18.00 -5.09 -16.66
CA LEU A 33 18.30 -4.85 -15.25
C LEU A 33 19.48 -3.89 -15.07
N ARG A 34 20.55 -4.06 -15.85
CA ARG A 34 21.70 -3.13 -15.83
C ARG A 34 21.27 -1.72 -16.23
N HIS A 35 20.48 -1.58 -17.30
CA HIS A 35 19.98 -0.27 -17.75
C HIS A 35 19.08 0.41 -16.71
N TYR A 36 18.25 -0.37 -16.02
CA TYR A 36 17.41 0.12 -14.93
C TYR A 36 18.25 0.60 -13.75
N ALA A 37 19.23 -0.20 -13.33
CA ALA A 37 20.07 0.08 -12.16
C ALA A 37 21.08 1.22 -12.39
N GLU A 38 21.29 1.66 -13.64
CA GLU A 38 22.00 2.90 -13.96
C GLU A 38 21.19 4.17 -13.60
N ARG A 39 19.86 4.05 -13.40
CA ARG A 39 18.94 5.18 -13.22
C ARG A 39 18.30 5.23 -11.84
N PHE A 40 18.07 4.07 -11.23
CA PHE A 40 17.36 3.95 -9.97
C PHE A 40 18.17 3.14 -8.96
N GLY A 41 17.99 3.44 -7.68
CA GLY A 41 18.68 2.75 -6.58
C GLY A 41 17.89 1.61 -5.95
N VAL A 42 16.61 1.47 -6.31
CA VAL A 42 15.72 0.43 -5.77
C VAL A 42 14.76 -0.07 -6.84
N VAL A 43 14.34 -1.32 -6.72
CA VAL A 43 13.20 -1.86 -7.48
C VAL A 43 12.36 -2.80 -6.62
N GLU A 44 11.05 -2.80 -6.80
CA GLU A 44 10.20 -3.84 -6.24
C GLU A 44 10.07 -5.03 -7.20
N VAL A 45 10.41 -6.22 -6.72
CA VAL A 45 10.23 -7.49 -7.40
C VAL A 45 8.78 -7.94 -7.22
N ASP A 46 7.91 -7.53 -8.14
CA ASP A 46 6.49 -7.88 -8.12
C ASP A 46 6.23 -9.33 -8.62
N ALA A 47 7.17 -9.89 -9.39
CA ALA A 47 7.06 -11.23 -9.94
C ALA A 47 6.95 -12.32 -8.86
N SER A 48 7.56 -12.09 -7.69
CA SER A 48 7.54 -13.03 -6.57
C SER A 48 6.15 -13.22 -5.96
N TYR A 49 5.20 -12.30 -6.21
CA TYR A 49 3.80 -12.49 -5.85
C TYR A 49 3.14 -13.62 -6.65
N TYR A 50 3.54 -13.81 -7.92
CA TYR A 50 2.92 -14.78 -8.84
C TYR A 50 3.64 -16.13 -8.91
N ALA A 51 4.92 -16.16 -8.54
CA ALA A 51 5.73 -17.37 -8.50
C ALA A 51 6.83 -17.21 -7.44
N LEU A 52 7.20 -18.29 -6.75
CA LEU A 52 8.28 -18.23 -5.76
C LEU A 52 9.60 -17.74 -6.39
N PRO A 53 10.37 -16.87 -5.71
CA PRO A 53 11.64 -16.40 -6.22
C PRO A 53 12.62 -17.58 -6.34
N GLY A 54 13.42 -17.58 -7.41
CA GLY A 54 14.45 -18.58 -7.63
C GLY A 54 15.81 -18.09 -7.15
N GLU A 55 16.51 -18.89 -6.35
CA GLU A 55 17.83 -18.58 -5.79
C GLU A 55 18.82 -18.11 -6.86
N ARG A 56 18.90 -18.84 -7.99
CA ARG A 56 19.77 -18.46 -9.11
C ARG A 56 19.47 -17.06 -9.65
N ASN A 57 18.19 -16.69 -9.77
CA ASN A 57 17.80 -15.38 -10.29
C ASN A 57 18.18 -14.28 -9.31
N SER A 58 17.92 -14.49 -8.01
CA SER A 58 18.33 -13.58 -6.94
C SER A 58 19.84 -13.33 -6.91
N ARG A 59 20.65 -14.39 -7.05
CA ARG A 59 22.11 -14.27 -7.17
C ARG A 59 22.51 -13.45 -8.40
N LEU A 60 21.95 -13.77 -9.57
CA LEU A 60 22.21 -13.00 -10.79
C LEU A 60 21.77 -11.54 -10.68
N TRP A 61 20.68 -11.25 -9.96
CA TRP A 61 20.24 -9.88 -9.74
C TRP A 61 21.27 -9.09 -8.93
N ALA A 62 21.74 -9.65 -7.80
CA ALA A 62 22.79 -9.04 -6.99
C ALA A 62 24.08 -8.78 -7.79
N GLU A 63 24.51 -9.72 -8.63
CA GLU A 63 25.71 -9.61 -9.49
C GLU A 63 25.59 -8.54 -10.60
N ARG A 64 24.35 -8.23 -11.04
CA ARG A 64 24.09 -7.36 -12.21
C ARG A 64 23.75 -5.92 -11.84
N THR A 65 23.64 -5.61 -10.56
CA THR A 65 23.33 -4.27 -10.05
C THR A 65 24.51 -3.68 -9.26
N PRO A 66 24.70 -2.36 -9.26
CA PRO A 66 25.80 -1.71 -8.56
C PRO A 66 25.68 -1.84 -7.04
N ASP A 67 26.77 -1.51 -6.33
CA ASP A 67 26.76 -1.39 -4.88
C ASP A 67 25.74 -0.35 -4.40
N GLY A 68 25.00 -0.71 -3.35
CA GLY A 68 23.93 0.12 -2.78
C GLY A 68 22.57 -0.04 -3.47
N PHE A 69 22.47 -0.74 -4.61
CA PHE A 69 21.16 -1.06 -5.19
C PHE A 69 20.42 -2.08 -4.32
N VAL A 70 19.12 -1.89 -4.09
CA VAL A 70 18.33 -2.80 -3.26
C VAL A 70 17.05 -3.28 -3.95
N PHE A 71 16.57 -4.44 -3.51
CA PHE A 71 15.37 -5.09 -4.02
C PHE A 71 14.32 -5.21 -2.92
N ASP A 72 13.14 -4.63 -3.14
CA ASP A 72 11.97 -4.88 -2.32
C ASP A 72 11.23 -6.10 -2.89
N VAL A 73 11.28 -7.24 -2.20
CA VAL A 73 10.71 -8.49 -2.70
C VAL A 73 9.29 -8.67 -2.18
N LYS A 74 8.31 -8.72 -3.08
CA LYS A 74 6.93 -8.95 -2.68
C LYS A 74 6.71 -10.37 -2.20
N ALA A 75 6.04 -10.53 -1.07
CA ALA A 75 5.68 -11.84 -0.57
C ALA A 75 4.80 -12.59 -1.58
N PHE A 76 5.05 -13.89 -1.71
CA PHE A 76 4.24 -14.78 -2.56
C PHE A 76 2.76 -14.72 -2.13
N SER A 77 1.82 -14.79 -3.08
CA SER A 77 0.40 -14.51 -2.83
C SER A 77 -0.18 -15.36 -1.69
N LEU A 78 0.27 -16.61 -1.54
CA LEU A 78 -0.19 -17.49 -0.46
C LEU A 78 0.17 -16.94 0.93
N LEU A 79 1.34 -16.32 1.06
CA LEU A 79 1.89 -15.78 2.31
C LEU A 79 1.21 -14.47 2.75
N THR A 80 0.36 -13.89 1.90
CA THR A 80 -0.42 -12.67 2.20
C THR A 80 -1.92 -12.95 2.32
N GLY A 81 -2.32 -14.23 2.29
CA GLY A 81 -3.74 -14.63 2.33
C GLY A 81 -4.52 -14.31 1.06
N HIS A 82 -3.84 -14.07 -0.06
CA HIS A 82 -4.49 -13.92 -1.36
C HIS A 82 -4.79 -15.29 -1.99
N PRO A 83 -5.84 -15.39 -2.83
CA PRO A 83 -6.07 -16.55 -3.67
C PRO A 83 -4.82 -16.85 -4.52
N THR A 84 -4.36 -18.08 -4.45
CA THR A 84 -3.16 -18.55 -5.15
C THR A 84 -3.54 -19.70 -6.07
N ARG A 85 -2.99 -19.72 -7.28
CA ARG A 85 -3.29 -20.77 -8.26
C ARG A 85 -2.47 -22.02 -7.93
N GLU A 86 -3.10 -23.19 -7.93
CA GLU A 86 -2.37 -24.46 -7.68
C GLU A 86 -1.21 -24.67 -8.68
N ALA A 87 -1.35 -24.20 -9.91
CA ALA A 87 -0.31 -24.33 -10.95
C ALA A 87 1.02 -23.61 -10.62
N VAL A 88 1.03 -22.66 -9.68
CA VAL A 88 2.25 -21.96 -9.24
C VAL A 88 2.77 -22.45 -7.89
N MET A 89 2.10 -23.45 -7.31
CA MET A 89 2.55 -24.07 -6.06
C MET A 89 3.71 -25.02 -6.35
N PRO A 90 4.72 -25.06 -5.47
CA PRO A 90 5.85 -25.95 -5.64
C PRO A 90 5.41 -27.41 -5.49
N ASP A 91 6.00 -28.30 -6.28
CA ASP A 91 5.85 -29.76 -6.18
C ASP A 91 4.40 -30.27 -6.14
N GLY A 92 3.48 -29.54 -6.78
CA GLY A 92 2.06 -29.89 -6.83
C GLY A 92 1.31 -29.73 -5.49
N LEU A 93 1.87 -28.98 -4.53
CA LEU A 93 1.17 -28.68 -3.28
C LEU A 93 -0.17 -27.97 -3.56
N ARG A 94 -1.15 -28.22 -2.70
CA ARG A 94 -2.42 -27.49 -2.77
C ARG A 94 -2.21 -26.06 -2.30
N ALA A 95 -2.91 -25.12 -2.93
CA ALA A 95 -2.87 -23.71 -2.56
C ALA A 95 -3.71 -23.43 -1.29
N GLU A 96 -3.35 -24.04 -0.17
CA GLU A 96 -4.03 -23.90 1.12
C GLU A 96 -3.22 -23.01 2.06
N HIS A 97 -3.75 -21.81 2.33
CA HIS A 97 -3.05 -20.77 3.11
C HIS A 97 -3.22 -20.92 4.63
N ARG A 98 -3.96 -21.94 5.08
CA ARG A 98 -4.18 -22.25 6.50
C ARG A 98 -3.54 -23.57 6.95
N ASP A 99 -2.97 -24.33 6.03
CA ASP A 99 -2.29 -25.58 6.34
C ASP A 99 -0.83 -25.27 6.73
N PRO A 100 -0.43 -25.51 7.99
CA PRO A 100 0.93 -25.23 8.45
C PRO A 100 2.00 -25.98 7.65
N ALA A 101 1.74 -27.22 7.22
CA ALA A 101 2.71 -28.02 6.48
C ALA A 101 2.94 -27.49 5.06
N VAL A 102 1.91 -26.91 4.44
CA VAL A 102 2.02 -26.21 3.16
C VAL A 102 2.78 -24.90 3.37
N LEU A 103 2.42 -24.12 4.39
CA LEU A 103 3.07 -22.84 4.69
C LEU A 103 4.55 -23.01 5.02
N ASP A 104 4.94 -24.01 5.80
CA ASP A 104 6.34 -24.33 6.13
C ASP A 104 7.17 -24.55 4.86
N GLN A 105 6.63 -25.32 3.93
CA GLN A 105 7.24 -25.63 2.66
C GLN A 105 7.36 -24.42 1.73
N VAL A 106 6.35 -23.56 1.71
CA VAL A 106 6.35 -22.33 0.91
C VAL A 106 7.32 -21.31 1.50
N TRP A 107 7.34 -21.14 2.83
CA TRP A 107 8.29 -20.29 3.53
C TRP A 107 9.74 -20.72 3.30
N ALA A 108 10.04 -22.01 3.44
CA ALA A 108 11.39 -22.53 3.21
C ALA A 108 11.90 -22.22 1.79
N ARG A 109 11.05 -22.38 0.78
CA ARG A 109 11.40 -22.08 -0.61
C ARG A 109 11.49 -20.57 -0.87
N PHE A 110 10.59 -19.78 -0.31
CA PHE A 110 10.65 -18.32 -0.40
C PHE A 110 11.95 -17.78 0.21
N ALA A 111 12.29 -18.23 1.41
CA ALA A 111 13.54 -17.88 2.10
C ALA A 111 14.77 -18.25 1.27
N THR A 112 14.86 -19.51 0.82
CA THR A 112 15.94 -19.97 -0.07
C THR A 112 16.03 -19.11 -1.33
N GLY A 113 14.89 -18.74 -1.91
CA GLY A 113 14.82 -17.93 -3.11
C GLY A 113 15.39 -16.53 -2.95
N ILE A 114 15.22 -15.88 -1.80
CA ILE A 114 15.67 -14.50 -1.57
C ILE A 114 17.01 -14.42 -0.82
N GLU A 115 17.48 -15.52 -0.25
CA GLU A 115 18.70 -15.58 0.56
C GLU A 115 19.92 -14.95 -0.12
N PRO A 116 20.19 -15.15 -1.44
CA PRO A 116 21.31 -14.49 -2.09
C PRO A 116 21.24 -12.95 -2.06
N LEU A 117 20.04 -12.36 -2.07
CA LEU A 117 19.87 -10.92 -1.92
C LEU A 117 20.18 -10.50 -0.49
N ARG A 118 19.78 -11.29 0.51
CA ARG A 118 20.04 -11.02 1.92
C ARG A 118 21.54 -11.08 2.22
N GLU A 119 22.21 -12.15 1.80
CA GLU A 119 23.66 -12.35 1.97
C GLU A 119 24.49 -11.24 1.31
N ALA A 120 24.04 -10.77 0.13
CA ALA A 120 24.70 -9.68 -0.59
C ALA A 120 24.38 -8.27 -0.04
N GLY A 121 23.54 -8.15 1.00
CA GLY A 121 23.08 -6.85 1.50
C GLY A 121 22.22 -6.07 0.49
N ARG A 122 21.53 -6.81 -0.40
CA ARG A 122 20.69 -6.29 -1.49
C ARG A 122 19.19 -6.45 -1.22
N LEU A 123 18.78 -7.14 -0.15
CA LEU A 123 17.38 -7.23 0.26
C LEU A 123 16.96 -5.92 0.94
N GLY A 124 16.20 -5.09 0.22
CA GLY A 124 15.67 -3.81 0.71
C GLY A 124 14.53 -4.02 1.70
N SER A 125 13.57 -4.88 1.33
CA SER A 125 12.51 -5.33 2.23
C SER A 125 11.79 -6.57 1.68
N VAL A 126 11.07 -7.28 2.55
CA VAL A 126 9.98 -8.18 2.15
C VAL A 126 8.66 -7.45 2.31
N LEU A 127 7.98 -7.21 1.19
CA LEU A 127 6.71 -6.50 1.15
C LEU A 127 5.52 -7.46 1.35
N PHE A 128 4.83 -7.30 2.46
CA PHE A 128 3.52 -7.89 2.73
C PHE A 128 2.42 -6.90 2.34
N GLN A 129 1.96 -7.03 1.11
CA GLN A 129 0.78 -6.33 0.64
C GLN A 129 -0.46 -7.16 0.98
N PHE A 130 -1.31 -6.70 1.91
CA PHE A 130 -2.51 -7.44 2.32
C PHE A 130 -3.74 -7.12 1.47
N PRO A 131 -4.68 -8.07 1.31
CA PRO A 131 -5.88 -7.85 0.53
C PRO A 131 -6.86 -6.90 1.22
N PRO A 132 -7.84 -6.32 0.49
CA PRO A 132 -8.83 -5.41 1.06
C PRO A 132 -9.71 -6.01 2.16
N TRP A 133 -9.86 -7.34 2.25
CA TRP A 133 -10.63 -7.99 3.33
C TRP A 133 -9.80 -8.21 4.61
N PHE A 134 -8.50 -7.94 4.60
CA PHE A 134 -7.65 -7.99 5.78
C PHE A 134 -7.90 -6.74 6.65
N ARG A 135 -8.71 -6.92 7.69
CA ARG A 135 -9.17 -5.84 8.59
C ARG A 135 -8.50 -5.94 9.97
N PRO A 136 -8.38 -4.83 10.71
CA PRO A 136 -7.88 -4.86 12.09
C PRO A 136 -8.70 -5.79 12.98
N GLY A 137 -8.02 -6.49 13.88
CA GLY A 137 -8.61 -7.42 14.83
C GLY A 137 -7.63 -8.52 15.22
N GLU A 138 -7.97 -9.28 16.27
CA GLU A 138 -7.10 -10.32 16.83
C GLU A 138 -6.56 -11.31 15.78
N PRO A 139 -7.35 -11.82 14.80
CA PRO A 139 -6.80 -12.71 13.77
C PRO A 139 -5.72 -12.05 12.90
N ALA A 140 -5.86 -10.76 12.59
CA ALA A 140 -4.89 -10.03 11.80
C ALA A 140 -3.62 -9.74 12.59
N GLU A 141 -3.75 -9.43 13.89
CA GLU A 141 -2.60 -9.23 14.78
C GLU A 141 -1.80 -10.52 14.99
N ILE A 142 -2.48 -11.66 15.12
CA ILE A 142 -1.85 -12.99 15.13
C ILE A 142 -1.10 -13.23 13.83
N PHE A 143 -1.73 -12.99 12.68
CA PHE A 143 -1.10 -13.20 11.37
C PHE A 143 0.15 -12.32 11.17
N LEU A 144 0.08 -11.05 11.58
CA LEU A 144 1.23 -10.13 11.50
C LEU A 144 2.38 -10.59 12.39
N ARG A 145 2.10 -11.06 13.61
CA ARG A 145 3.11 -11.63 14.50
C ARG A 145 3.76 -12.88 13.88
N GLU A 146 2.97 -13.80 13.35
CA GLU A 146 3.49 -15.00 12.68
C GLU A 146 4.37 -14.64 11.48
N CYS A 147 3.99 -13.62 10.70
CA CYS A 147 4.84 -13.10 9.63
C CYS A 147 6.18 -12.59 10.19
N ALA A 148 6.18 -11.83 11.30
CA ALA A 148 7.39 -11.34 11.93
C ALA A 148 8.31 -12.48 12.41
N GLU A 149 7.74 -13.51 13.04
CA GLU A 149 8.47 -14.69 13.51
C GLU A 149 9.11 -15.45 12.35
N ARG A 150 8.39 -15.62 11.23
CA ARG A 150 8.89 -16.30 10.02
C ARG A 150 9.99 -15.55 9.29
N THR A 151 10.10 -14.25 9.53
CA THR A 151 10.99 -13.34 8.80
C THR A 151 11.94 -12.61 9.75
N GLU A 152 12.24 -13.23 10.88
CA GLU A 152 13.14 -12.68 11.89
C GLU A 152 14.47 -12.25 11.26
N GLY A 153 14.86 -11.00 11.52
CA GLY A 153 16.09 -10.40 10.99
C GLY A 153 15.98 -9.88 9.55
N TRP A 154 14.82 -9.95 8.89
CA TRP A 154 14.61 -9.35 7.57
C TRP A 154 13.98 -7.96 7.69
N PRO A 155 14.29 -7.01 6.79
CA PRO A 155 13.54 -5.76 6.71
C PRO A 155 12.15 -6.04 6.16
N LEU A 156 11.10 -5.56 6.84
CA LEU A 156 9.71 -5.83 6.47
C LEU A 156 8.97 -4.54 6.12
N ALA A 157 8.15 -4.62 5.08
CA ALA A 157 7.20 -3.56 4.72
C ALA A 157 5.78 -4.12 4.69
N VAL A 158 4.81 -3.42 5.28
CA VAL A 158 3.40 -3.84 5.34
C VAL A 158 2.51 -2.80 4.68
N GLU A 159 1.78 -3.22 3.65
CA GLU A 159 0.82 -2.38 2.95
C GLU A 159 -0.61 -2.88 3.16
N PHE A 160 -1.41 -2.09 3.88
CA PHE A 160 -2.83 -2.38 4.08
C PHE A 160 -3.68 -1.81 2.94
N ARG A 161 -4.63 -2.61 2.44
CA ARG A 161 -5.63 -2.18 1.45
C ARG A 161 -6.99 -1.79 2.01
N HIS A 162 -7.21 -1.97 3.30
CA HIS A 162 -8.45 -1.58 3.94
C HIS A 162 -8.25 -0.28 4.75
N PRO A 163 -9.05 0.78 4.52
CA PRO A 163 -8.85 2.09 5.15
C PRO A 163 -8.94 2.06 6.67
N SER A 164 -9.69 1.12 7.25
CA SER A 164 -9.88 1.02 8.70
C SER A 164 -8.58 0.82 9.51
N TRP A 165 -7.47 0.43 8.88
CA TRP A 165 -6.15 0.39 9.55
C TRP A 165 -5.64 1.80 9.90
N TRP A 166 -6.05 2.82 9.15
CA TRP A 166 -5.59 4.20 9.29
C TRP A 166 -6.70 5.19 9.65
N GLU A 167 -7.91 4.69 9.96
CA GLU A 167 -9.00 5.53 10.47
C GLU A 167 -8.66 6.14 11.85
N ARG A 168 -9.30 7.28 12.13
CA ARG A 168 -9.17 7.97 13.42
C ARG A 168 -9.55 7.03 14.57
N GLY A 169 -8.70 6.97 15.60
CA GLY A 169 -8.87 6.07 16.75
C GLY A 169 -8.25 4.68 16.58
N ARG A 170 -7.82 4.29 15.38
CA ARG A 170 -7.10 3.04 15.11
C ARG A 170 -5.64 3.27 14.70
N SER A 171 -5.35 4.34 13.97
CA SER A 171 -4.03 4.62 13.37
C SER A 171 -2.86 4.50 14.34
N GLU A 172 -2.97 5.04 15.56
CA GLU A 172 -1.92 4.97 16.58
C GLU A 172 -1.66 3.53 17.04
N ALA A 173 -2.72 2.76 17.31
CA ALA A 173 -2.62 1.35 17.68
C ALA A 173 -2.02 0.50 16.54
N THR A 174 -2.41 0.78 15.28
CA THR A 174 -1.79 0.16 14.10
C THR A 174 -0.30 0.47 14.03
N GLY A 175 0.08 1.73 14.23
CA GLY A 175 1.48 2.15 14.24
C GLY A 175 2.30 1.45 15.33
N ALA A 176 1.77 1.39 16.55
CA ALA A 176 2.40 0.71 17.68
C ALA A 176 2.52 -0.82 17.45
N LEU A 177 1.51 -1.44 16.84
CA LEU A 177 1.54 -2.86 16.47
C LEU A 177 2.67 -3.16 15.48
N LEU A 178 2.76 -2.39 14.39
CA LEU A 178 3.81 -2.59 13.39
C LEU A 178 5.20 -2.30 13.96
N ALA A 179 5.34 -1.24 14.76
CA ALA A 179 6.59 -0.90 15.42
C ALA A 179 7.09 -1.99 16.39
N ARG A 180 6.18 -2.63 17.12
CA ARG A 180 6.51 -3.78 18.00
C ARG A 180 7.18 -4.92 17.24
N HIS A 181 6.82 -5.12 15.98
CA HIS A 181 7.35 -6.16 15.11
C HIS A 181 8.43 -5.67 14.14
N GLY A 182 8.88 -4.41 14.27
CA GLY A 182 9.90 -3.83 13.39
C GLY A 182 9.45 -3.68 11.93
N MET A 183 8.15 -3.65 11.66
CA MET A 183 7.59 -3.57 10.32
C MET A 183 7.43 -2.11 9.88
N ALA A 184 7.93 -1.78 8.70
CA ALA A 184 7.69 -0.48 8.07
C ALA A 184 6.28 -0.45 7.46
N ALA A 185 5.43 0.44 7.94
CA ALA A 185 4.16 0.77 7.33
C ALA A 185 4.38 1.43 5.97
N VAL A 186 3.73 0.91 4.94
CA VAL A 186 3.77 1.50 3.60
C VAL A 186 2.77 2.65 3.51
N ALA A 187 3.26 3.85 3.21
CA ALA A 187 2.44 4.97 2.81
C ALA A 187 1.96 4.79 1.36
N VAL A 188 0.69 5.08 1.09
CA VAL A 188 0.08 4.80 -0.22
C VAL A 188 -0.45 6.09 -0.83
N ASP A 189 -0.01 6.40 -2.05
CA ASP A 189 -0.71 7.36 -2.92
C ASP A 189 -1.67 6.60 -3.83
N MET A 190 -2.93 6.97 -3.76
CA MET A 190 -3.98 6.47 -4.64
C MET A 190 -5.13 7.47 -4.71
N THR A 191 -6.10 7.24 -5.60
CA THR A 191 -7.31 8.06 -5.65
C THR A 191 -8.00 8.13 -4.28
N GLN A 192 -8.46 9.32 -3.90
CA GLN A 192 -9.16 9.58 -2.62
C GLN A 192 -10.68 9.73 -2.78
N ARG A 193 -11.21 9.35 -3.96
CA ARG A 193 -12.63 9.55 -4.31
C ARG A 193 -13.53 8.37 -3.94
N LEU A 194 -12.99 7.32 -3.36
CA LEU A 194 -13.72 6.09 -3.04
C LEU A 194 -13.76 5.82 -1.54
N ALA A 195 -14.82 5.18 -1.07
CA ALA A 195 -14.91 4.73 0.32
C ALA A 195 -13.82 3.71 0.70
N SER A 196 -13.28 2.99 -0.29
CA SER A 196 -12.18 2.03 -0.10
C SER A 196 -10.78 2.67 -0.24
N SER A 197 -10.69 3.99 -0.42
CA SER A 197 -9.40 4.66 -0.58
C SER A 197 -8.62 4.61 0.72
N VAL A 198 -7.37 4.18 0.65
CA VAL A 198 -6.45 4.29 1.78
C VAL A 198 -6.00 5.75 1.89
N PRO A 199 -6.07 6.38 3.07
CA PRO A 199 -5.66 7.77 3.22
C PRO A 199 -4.14 7.90 3.02
N PRO A 200 -3.64 9.02 2.47
CA PRO A 200 -2.21 9.22 2.16
C PRO A 200 -1.42 9.62 3.42
N VAL A 201 -1.55 8.83 4.48
CA VAL A 201 -0.81 9.01 5.74
C VAL A 201 0.62 8.49 5.59
N THR A 202 1.55 9.07 6.35
CA THR A 202 2.99 8.72 6.32
C THR A 202 3.52 8.26 7.68
N PRO A 203 3.00 7.14 8.23
CA PRO A 203 3.38 6.64 9.54
C PRO A 203 4.83 6.13 9.55
N VAL A 204 5.65 6.63 10.49
CA VAL A 204 6.99 6.10 10.77
C VAL A 204 6.87 5.04 11.86
N THR A 205 7.02 3.77 11.47
CA THR A 205 6.84 2.60 12.34
C THR A 205 8.11 1.77 12.48
N SER A 206 9.13 2.03 11.66
CA SER A 206 10.47 1.47 11.80
C SER A 206 11.50 2.59 11.67
N PRO A 207 12.55 2.64 12.51
CA PRO A 207 13.62 3.64 12.36
C PRO A 207 14.52 3.35 11.15
N ARG A 208 14.53 2.11 10.63
CA ARG A 208 15.41 1.72 9.52
C ARG A 208 14.84 2.07 8.16
N LEU A 209 13.53 1.90 7.99
CA LEU A 209 12.90 1.97 6.68
C LEU A 209 11.53 2.64 6.76
N SER A 210 11.27 3.52 5.80
CA SER A 210 9.93 3.91 5.38
C SER A 210 9.74 3.58 3.90
N VAL A 211 8.51 3.23 3.50
CA VAL A 211 8.20 2.90 2.11
C VAL A 211 6.98 3.71 1.67
N VAL A 212 7.04 4.29 0.47
CA VAL A 212 5.94 4.99 -0.17
C VAL A 212 5.64 4.33 -1.51
N ARG A 213 4.39 3.93 -1.74
CA ARG A 213 3.97 3.30 -2.99
C ARG A 213 2.91 4.14 -3.69
N PHE A 214 3.22 4.54 -4.93
CA PHE A 214 2.36 5.34 -5.79
C PHE A 214 1.58 4.43 -6.72
N HIS A 215 0.27 4.34 -6.55
CA HIS A 215 -0.58 3.44 -7.33
C HIS A 215 -1.33 4.12 -8.49
N GLY A 216 -1.22 5.43 -8.61
CA GLY A 216 -2.01 6.24 -9.53
C GLY A 216 -3.33 6.70 -8.93
N ARG A 217 -3.86 7.79 -9.48
CA ARG A 217 -5.11 8.42 -9.03
C ARG A 217 -6.27 8.19 -10.01
N SER A 218 -6.19 7.11 -10.80
CA SER A 218 -7.19 6.74 -11.81
C SER A 218 -8.61 6.76 -11.25
N THR A 219 -9.54 7.33 -12.01
CA THR A 219 -10.97 7.31 -11.69
C THR A 219 -11.60 5.94 -11.88
N ALA A 220 -10.93 5.03 -12.60
CA ALA A 220 -11.40 3.66 -12.79
C ALA A 220 -11.14 2.78 -11.56
N TRP A 221 -10.56 3.31 -10.48
CA TRP A 221 -10.40 2.55 -9.24
C TRP A 221 -11.77 1.98 -8.77
N GLY A 222 -11.81 0.70 -8.42
CA GLY A 222 -13.07 0.00 -8.09
C GLY A 222 -13.96 -0.40 -9.27
N THR A 223 -13.62 0.00 -10.49
CA THR A 223 -14.26 -0.46 -11.74
C THR A 223 -13.17 -0.98 -12.70
N GLY A 224 -13.55 -1.49 -13.87
CA GLY A 224 -12.59 -1.89 -14.91
C GLY A 224 -11.62 -3.03 -14.53
N SER A 225 -10.64 -3.24 -15.42
CA SER A 225 -9.57 -4.21 -15.27
C SER A 225 -8.50 -3.75 -14.26
N LYS A 226 -7.54 -4.62 -13.93
CA LYS A 226 -6.39 -4.23 -13.10
C LYS A 226 -5.64 -3.05 -13.72
N GLU A 227 -5.37 -3.10 -15.02
CA GLU A 227 -4.65 -2.05 -15.74
C GLU A 227 -5.39 -0.71 -15.68
N ASP A 228 -6.72 -0.71 -15.80
CA ASP A 228 -7.49 0.55 -15.75
C ASP A 228 -7.34 1.27 -14.40
N ARG A 229 -7.24 0.50 -13.30
CA ARG A 229 -7.06 1.05 -11.95
C ARG A 229 -5.70 1.70 -11.79
N PHE A 230 -4.63 1.07 -12.27
CA PHE A 230 -3.28 1.62 -12.13
C PHE A 230 -2.92 2.63 -13.23
N ARG A 231 -3.73 2.76 -14.28
CA ARG A 231 -3.47 3.66 -15.42
C ARG A 231 -3.50 5.12 -15.00
N HIS A 232 -2.33 5.70 -14.77
CA HIS A 232 -2.17 7.09 -14.37
C HIS A 232 -0.80 7.61 -14.78
N VAL A 233 -0.75 8.84 -15.28
CA VAL A 233 0.50 9.57 -15.52
C VAL A 233 0.54 10.70 -14.50
N TYR A 234 1.49 10.63 -13.57
CA TYR A 234 1.64 11.65 -12.55
C TYR A 234 2.18 12.95 -13.14
N GLY A 235 1.52 14.06 -12.81
CA GLY A 235 2.04 15.41 -13.09
C GLY A 235 3.10 15.85 -12.08
N GLU A 236 3.94 16.83 -12.43
CA GLU A 236 4.94 17.38 -11.51
C GLU A 236 4.31 17.92 -10.22
N ASP A 237 3.17 18.62 -10.31
CA ASP A 237 2.45 19.15 -9.15
C ASP A 237 2.00 18.03 -8.19
N GLU A 238 1.49 16.91 -8.72
CA GLU A 238 1.06 15.76 -7.91
C GLU A 238 2.23 15.10 -7.18
N LEU A 239 3.41 15.07 -7.80
CA LEU A 239 4.63 14.56 -7.17
C LEU A 239 5.20 15.57 -6.16
N ALA A 240 5.12 16.87 -6.47
CA ALA A 240 5.55 17.97 -5.60
C ALA A 240 4.79 17.98 -4.27
N GLU A 241 3.49 17.64 -4.27
CA GLU A 241 2.67 17.45 -3.07
C GLU A 241 3.29 16.44 -2.08
N TRP A 242 4.06 15.46 -2.57
CA TRP A 242 4.68 14.41 -1.75
C TRP A 242 6.07 14.76 -1.24
N LEU A 243 6.77 15.75 -1.81
CA LEU A 243 8.15 16.08 -1.41
C LEU A 243 8.28 16.39 0.09
N PRO A 244 7.41 17.23 0.71
CA PRO A 244 7.52 17.48 2.15
C PRO A 244 7.31 16.22 2.99
N ARG A 245 6.41 15.32 2.55
CA ARG A 245 6.11 14.06 3.23
C ARG A 245 7.30 13.11 3.17
N VAL A 246 7.86 12.90 1.97
CA VAL A 246 9.04 12.04 1.75
C VAL A 246 10.24 12.55 2.54
N ARG A 247 10.46 13.87 2.58
CA ARG A 247 11.57 14.47 3.34
C ARG A 247 11.41 14.30 4.85
N ARG A 248 10.20 14.46 5.39
CA ARG A 248 9.93 14.17 6.81
C ARG A 248 10.16 12.70 7.16
N LEU A 249 9.78 11.77 6.28
CA LEU A 249 10.13 10.35 6.44
C LEU A 249 11.66 10.19 6.50
N ALA A 250 12.39 10.79 5.57
CA ALA A 250 13.86 10.72 5.53
C ALA A 250 14.55 11.41 6.73
N GLN A 251 13.91 12.35 7.41
CA GLN A 251 14.45 12.90 8.66
C GLN A 251 14.35 11.90 9.82
N ARG A 252 13.43 10.95 9.75
CA ARG A 252 13.06 10.04 10.85
C ARG A 252 13.47 8.58 10.61
N THR A 253 13.92 8.23 9.41
CA THR A 253 14.40 6.89 9.07
C THR A 253 15.77 6.90 8.41
N GLU A 254 16.47 5.77 8.50
CA GLU A 254 17.76 5.57 7.82
C GLU A 254 17.59 5.55 6.29
N GLN A 255 16.52 4.92 5.78
CA GLN A 255 16.18 4.89 4.36
C GLN A 255 14.69 5.14 4.11
N VAL A 256 14.37 5.68 2.92
CA VAL A 256 13.02 5.82 2.38
C VAL A 256 12.98 5.24 0.97
N HIS A 257 12.16 4.24 0.73
CA HIS A 257 11.92 3.71 -0.61
C HIS A 257 10.67 4.36 -1.21
N VAL A 258 10.80 4.94 -2.40
CA VAL A 258 9.74 5.62 -3.12
C VAL A 258 9.49 4.87 -4.43
N LEU A 259 8.38 4.12 -4.49
CA LEU A 259 8.13 3.15 -5.56
C LEU A 259 6.88 3.52 -6.37
N PHE A 260 7.04 3.59 -7.68
CA PHE A 260 5.95 3.84 -8.63
C PHE A 260 5.37 2.54 -9.19
N ASN A 261 4.09 2.32 -8.96
CA ASN A 261 3.31 1.15 -9.40
C ASN A 261 2.20 1.51 -10.40
N ASN A 262 2.10 2.77 -10.80
CA ASN A 262 1.17 3.19 -11.84
C ASN A 262 1.57 2.57 -13.19
N CYS A 263 0.59 2.21 -14.00
CA CYS A 263 0.79 1.78 -15.38
C CYS A 263 0.34 2.91 -16.33
N CYS A 264 0.57 2.89 -17.64
CA CYS A 264 1.02 1.86 -18.57
C CYS A 264 2.23 2.38 -19.36
N GLY A 265 2.99 1.48 -19.99
CA GLY A 265 4.17 1.87 -20.77
C GLY A 265 5.31 2.29 -19.85
N ASP A 266 5.87 3.47 -20.10
CA ASP A 266 6.94 4.09 -19.31
C ASP A 266 6.44 5.01 -18.18
N ALA A 267 5.13 5.13 -17.95
CA ALA A 267 4.57 6.05 -16.97
C ALA A 267 5.16 5.94 -15.55
N ALA A 268 5.49 4.73 -15.08
CA ALA A 268 6.13 4.54 -13.77
C ALA A 268 7.57 5.04 -13.74
N VAL A 269 8.37 4.70 -14.76
CA VAL A 269 9.79 5.10 -14.82
C VAL A 269 9.92 6.61 -15.06
N SER A 270 9.04 7.21 -15.87
CA SER A 270 9.00 8.67 -16.06
C SER A 270 8.61 9.41 -14.78
N ALA A 271 7.67 8.87 -14.00
CA ALA A 271 7.32 9.43 -12.70
C ALA A 271 8.47 9.31 -11.69
N ALA A 272 9.19 8.18 -11.69
CA ALA A 272 10.38 7.96 -10.87
C ALA A 272 11.53 8.91 -11.24
N GLU A 273 11.81 9.11 -12.53
CA GLU A 273 12.79 10.08 -13.04
C GLU A 273 12.42 11.51 -12.61
N THR A 274 11.14 11.87 -12.74
CA THR A 274 10.62 13.18 -12.35
C THR A 274 10.73 13.41 -10.84
N MET A 275 10.34 12.43 -10.02
CA MET A 275 10.46 12.50 -8.57
C MET A 275 11.92 12.66 -8.14
N THR A 276 12.85 11.94 -8.79
CA THR A 276 14.29 12.06 -8.51
C THR A 276 14.78 13.48 -8.76
N ARG A 277 14.47 14.05 -9.93
CA ARG A 277 14.80 15.45 -10.26
C ARG A 277 14.21 16.43 -9.25
N LEU A 278 12.93 16.28 -8.90
CA LEU A 278 12.26 17.17 -7.94
C LEU A 278 12.89 17.10 -6.53
N LEU A 279 13.35 15.92 -6.11
CA LEU A 279 14.03 15.75 -4.82
C LEU A 279 15.41 16.42 -4.81
N ASP A 280 16.14 16.39 -5.93
CA ASP A 280 17.46 17.00 -6.12
C ASP A 280 17.39 18.54 -6.23
N ASP A 281 16.37 19.07 -6.95
CA ASP A 281 16.25 20.50 -7.24
C ASP A 281 15.68 21.32 -6.06
N ALA A 282 14.86 20.73 -5.20
CA ALA A 282 14.17 21.50 -4.17
C ALA A 282 15.07 21.76 -2.94
N PRO A 283 15.08 22.98 -2.36
CA PRO A 283 15.88 23.29 -1.18
C PRO A 283 15.46 22.43 0.03
N PRO A 284 16.34 22.17 1.02
CA PRO A 284 15.98 21.50 2.26
C PRO A 284 14.80 22.21 2.92
N VAL A 285 13.80 21.45 3.37
CA VAL A 285 12.61 22.02 4.02
C VAL A 285 12.97 22.39 5.45
N ASP A 286 12.83 23.68 5.81
CA ASP A 286 12.86 24.15 7.19
C ASP A 286 11.72 23.50 8.00
N ASP A 287 11.96 23.19 9.27
CA ASP A 287 11.03 22.59 10.22
C ASP A 287 9.76 23.45 10.40
N VAL A 288 8.78 23.29 9.51
CA VAL A 288 7.42 23.80 9.71
C VAL A 288 6.55 22.61 10.13
N PRO A 289 6.10 22.55 11.39
CA PRO A 289 5.16 21.52 11.82
C PRO A 289 3.89 21.59 10.97
N SER A 290 3.58 20.54 10.22
CA SER A 290 2.27 20.39 9.57
C SER A 290 1.27 19.79 10.56
N GLU A 291 0.00 20.18 10.44
CA GLU A 291 -1.13 19.73 11.29
C GLU A 291 -1.35 18.20 11.34
N ASP A 292 -0.65 17.42 10.50
CA ASP A 292 -0.70 15.96 10.45
C ASP A 292 -0.04 15.25 11.66
N ASP A 293 0.75 15.96 12.48
CA ASP A 293 1.40 15.40 13.69
C ASP A 293 0.66 15.70 15.02
N ALA A 294 -0.54 16.31 14.96
CA ALA A 294 -1.40 16.46 16.13
C ALA A 294 -2.58 15.48 16.07
N PRO A 295 -2.93 14.75 17.15
CA PRO A 295 -4.26 14.16 17.23
C PRO A 295 -5.28 15.29 17.04
N PRO A 296 -6.39 15.08 16.31
CA PRO A 296 -7.30 16.18 15.98
C PRO A 296 -7.79 16.82 17.27
N THR A 297 -7.25 17.99 17.61
CA THR A 297 -7.82 18.84 18.65
C THR A 297 -9.24 19.12 18.24
N ALA A 298 -10.17 18.80 19.15
CA ALA A 298 -11.60 18.95 18.95
C ALA A 298 -11.88 20.29 18.26
N ALA A 299 -12.32 20.22 17.00
CA ALA A 299 -12.94 21.36 16.35
C ALA A 299 -14.07 21.79 17.28
N ARG A 300 -13.86 22.94 17.92
CA ARG A 300 -14.80 23.55 18.84
C ARG A 300 -16.02 23.87 17.98
N LEU A 301 -17.03 22.99 18.04
CA LEU A 301 -18.32 23.22 17.40
C LEU A 301 -18.75 24.65 17.73
N PRO A 302 -19.13 25.48 16.73
CA PRO A 302 -19.71 26.77 17.04
C PRO A 302 -20.94 26.50 17.91
N ARG A 303 -20.92 27.03 19.15
CA ARG A 303 -22.06 26.99 20.06
C ARG A 303 -23.29 27.41 19.26
N ALA A 304 -24.30 26.54 19.23
CA ALA A 304 -25.61 26.87 18.71
C ALA A 304 -26.07 28.18 19.36
N ARG A 305 -26.22 29.23 18.54
CA ARG A 305 -26.91 30.44 18.97
C ARG A 305 -28.37 30.07 19.16
N SER A 306 -28.84 30.16 20.39
CA SER A 306 -30.24 30.04 20.75
C SER A 306 -31.07 30.96 19.86
N ALA A 307 -32.01 30.38 19.10
CA ALA A 307 -33.00 31.15 18.37
C ALA A 307 -33.92 31.89 19.35
N PRO A 308 -34.27 33.17 19.10
CA PRO A 308 -35.24 33.88 19.93
C PRO A 308 -36.64 33.32 19.70
N GLY A 309 -37.37 33.13 20.81
CA GLY A 309 -38.68 32.50 20.87
C GLY A 309 -39.75 33.20 20.02
N VAL A 310 -40.55 32.38 19.35
CA VAL A 310 -41.78 32.78 18.68
C VAL A 310 -42.90 32.86 19.74
N PRO A 311 -43.62 33.98 19.87
CA PRO A 311 -44.74 34.10 20.81
C PRO A 311 -45.97 33.32 20.30
N PRO A 312 -46.85 32.83 21.21
CA PRO A 312 -47.96 31.95 20.83
C PRO A 312 -49.12 32.74 20.22
N THR A 313 -49.66 32.23 19.11
CA THR A 313 -50.93 32.69 18.53
C THR A 313 -52.12 31.96 19.17
N PRO A 314 -53.22 32.66 19.51
CA PRO A 314 -54.36 32.07 20.20
C PRO A 314 -55.29 31.34 19.22
N GLY A 315 -55.79 30.17 19.61
CA GLY A 315 -56.78 29.42 18.85
C GLY A 315 -58.21 29.96 19.01
N PRO A 316 -59.13 29.55 18.11
CA PRO A 316 -60.52 29.42 18.52
C PRO A 316 -61.20 28.13 18.02
N ARG A 317 -61.71 27.38 19.01
CA ARG A 317 -63.09 26.82 19.19
C ARG A 317 -63.69 25.79 18.19
N PRO A 318 -64.67 24.97 18.67
CA PRO A 318 -64.77 23.56 18.28
C PRO A 318 -66.09 23.12 17.61
N THR A 319 -66.12 21.83 17.21
CA THR A 319 -67.27 20.88 17.06
C THR A 319 -68.21 21.02 15.84
N PRO A 320 -68.91 19.94 15.38
CA PRO A 320 -69.28 18.71 16.10
C PRO A 320 -69.08 17.35 15.40
N ALA A 321 -69.27 16.31 16.21
CA ALA A 321 -69.22 14.88 15.93
C ALA A 321 -70.49 14.30 15.28
N ARG A 322 -70.36 13.11 14.67
CA ARG A 322 -71.36 12.02 14.55
C ARG A 322 -70.59 10.75 14.12
N SER A 323 -70.26 9.84 15.04
CA SER A 323 -71.03 8.68 15.52
C SER A 323 -71.34 7.57 14.50
N SER A 324 -70.72 6.41 14.76
CA SER A 324 -71.24 5.02 14.68
C SER A 324 -71.50 4.42 13.28
N SER A 325 -71.27 3.14 12.97
CA SER A 325 -71.29 1.91 13.78
C SER A 325 -70.71 0.70 13.01
N SER A 326 -70.06 -0.19 13.76
CA SER A 326 -69.99 -1.68 13.64
C SER A 326 -70.57 -2.44 12.44
N SER A 327 -69.80 -3.41 11.92
CA SER A 327 -70.11 -4.87 11.82
C SER A 327 -69.10 -5.52 10.85
N SER A 328 -68.22 -6.44 11.28
CA SER A 328 -68.39 -7.86 11.63
C SER A 328 -68.72 -8.79 10.45
N SER A 329 -68.04 -9.95 10.49
CA SER A 329 -68.21 -11.20 9.73
C SER A 329 -67.47 -11.29 8.38
N ARG A 330 -66.94 -12.43 7.93
CA ARG A 330 -66.42 -13.72 8.46
C ARG A 330 -66.18 -14.60 7.21
N ARG A 331 -65.29 -15.59 7.35
CA ARG A 331 -65.13 -16.85 6.56
C ARG A 331 -64.50 -16.71 5.16
N ALA A 332 -63.44 -17.42 4.78
CA ALA A 332 -62.98 -18.83 4.94
C ALA A 332 -63.31 -19.71 3.72
N ALA A 333 -62.45 -20.74 3.54
CA ALA A 333 -62.44 -21.84 2.56
C ALA A 333 -61.75 -21.50 1.22
N ASP A 334 -60.79 -22.28 0.71
CA ASP A 334 -60.34 -23.66 0.99
C ASP A 334 -58.82 -23.82 0.86
#